data_AF-A0A970N292-F1
#
_entry.id   AF-A0A970N292-F1
#
_cell.length_a   1.000
_cell.length_b   1.000
_cell.length_c   1.000
_cell.angle_alpha   90.00
_cell.angle_beta   90.00
_cell.angle_gamma   90.00
#
_symmetry.space_group_name_H-M   'P 1'
#
loop_
_entity.id
_entity.type
_entity.pdbx_description
1 polymer ?
#
loop_
_entity_poly.entity_id
_entity_poly.type
_entity_poly.pdbx_seq_one_letter_code
_entity_poly.pdbx_strand_id
1 'polypeptide(L)'
;MELAATISDIAGIRAHECLLPDFVRVANLALRLAELTHQPKRDTNGRKILYGLFCTGQGLLNQDAKLEELTLPNPLLLRLVPEICAAAEEAPPEPVQEPCSKAEEGLQDWDIVIGEPMALVHDDHLHGKLDVRIDAETHQQITQFAQLHQNKECAGLLLGRIESENNTRIIHVTAVIPANRAAGDHASVRVSLAAWESMLLIKDADYPEHRILGWFHSHSTFGVFMSEADLFLHRHFFPHPNMIAYVIDPATGRDGFFYWKDGEIAVCPSYGVVGSASQLKPYGLKQRDHKPPVRRSRFNIYKWVAAAVGVIALYLLVSGCLFSKPTKLPVMPEPVAAPSVAIPVQPVQQPATAKAVSASKETIYIIKKRDNPWIICNRIYGDGDLGPALMRYNGLKDVTGLQVGQRLKLPSKETLRKLRKP
;
A
#
# COMPACT_ATOMS: atom_id res chain seq x y z
N MET A 1 -24.58 17.36 -15.14
CA MET A 1 -24.56 18.59 -14.32
C MET A 1 -23.16 18.65 -13.68
N GLU A 2 -22.67 19.80 -13.25
CA GLU A 2 -21.28 19.92 -12.76
C GLU A 2 -21.25 20.24 -11.27
N LEU A 3 -20.37 19.57 -10.54
CA LEU A 3 -20.13 19.76 -9.12
C LEU A 3 -18.78 20.45 -8.90
N ALA A 4 -18.79 21.58 -8.20
CA ALA A 4 -17.57 22.21 -7.73
C ALA A 4 -16.93 21.38 -6.62
N ALA A 5 -15.63 21.10 -6.74
CA ALA A 5 -14.86 20.34 -5.77
C ALA A 5 -13.42 20.86 -5.67
N THR A 6 -12.87 20.88 -4.46
CA THR A 6 -11.44 21.10 -4.24
C THR A 6 -10.76 19.74 -4.11
N ILE A 7 -9.76 19.47 -4.95
CA ILE A 7 -9.09 18.16 -5.02
C ILE A 7 -7.65 18.31 -4.62
N SER A 8 -7.29 17.73 -3.49
CA SER A 8 -5.94 17.71 -2.93
C SER A 8 -5.12 16.51 -3.40
N ASP A 9 -3.79 16.68 -3.44
CA ASP A 9 -2.87 15.56 -3.58
C ASP A 9 -2.90 14.63 -2.34
N ILE A 10 -2.30 13.46 -2.51
CA ILE A 10 -2.26 12.38 -1.50
C ILE A 10 -1.80 12.83 -0.11
N ALA A 11 -0.96 13.87 -0.03
CA ALA A 11 -0.40 14.36 1.21
C ALA A 11 -1.06 15.66 1.71
N GLY A 12 -1.91 16.29 0.90
CA GLY A 12 -2.56 17.56 1.21
C GLY A 12 -1.61 18.76 1.10
N ILE A 13 -0.67 18.74 0.14
CA ILE A 13 0.28 19.84 -0.07
C ILE A 13 -0.22 20.81 -1.13
N ARG A 14 -0.80 20.30 -2.20
CA ARG A 14 -1.39 21.08 -3.29
C ARG A 14 -2.83 20.64 -3.50
N ALA A 15 -3.63 21.55 -4.05
CA ALA A 15 -4.98 21.27 -4.49
C ALA A 15 -5.30 21.96 -5.81
N HIS A 16 -6.42 21.55 -6.41
CA HIS A 16 -7.01 22.16 -7.59
C HIS A 16 -8.50 22.38 -7.35
N GLU A 17 -9.02 23.55 -7.75
CA GLU A 17 -10.46 23.75 -7.89
C GLU A 17 -10.92 23.08 -9.19
N CYS A 18 -11.96 22.26 -9.10
CA CYS A 18 -12.44 21.44 -10.22
C CYS A 18 -13.94 21.57 -10.39
N LEU A 19 -14.41 21.48 -11.65
CA LEU A 19 -15.80 21.18 -11.97
C LEU A 19 -15.87 19.74 -12.47
N LEU A 20 -16.53 18.89 -11.69
CA LEU A 20 -16.63 17.46 -11.94
C LEU A 20 -17.98 17.12 -12.58
N PRO A 21 -18.02 16.35 -13.68
CA PRO A 21 -19.27 15.82 -14.19
C PRO A 21 -19.83 14.79 -13.20
N ASP A 22 -21.06 15.01 -12.78
CA ASP A 22 -21.68 14.24 -11.69
C ASP A 22 -22.23 12.88 -12.10
N PHE A 23 -22.45 12.67 -13.39
CA PHE A 23 -23.01 11.46 -14.00
C PHE A 23 -21.95 10.40 -14.33
N VAL A 24 -20.66 10.69 -14.11
CA VAL A 24 -19.53 9.80 -14.41
C VAL A 24 -19.18 8.97 -13.18
N ARG A 25 -18.78 7.71 -13.38
CA ARG A 25 -18.31 6.85 -12.29
C ARG A 25 -17.10 7.44 -11.59
N VAL A 26 -17.08 7.34 -10.27
CA VAL A 26 -15.99 7.81 -9.40
C VAL A 26 -14.64 7.24 -9.84
N ALA A 27 -14.54 5.96 -10.22
CA ALA A 27 -13.29 5.36 -10.69
C ALA A 27 -12.72 6.05 -11.94
N ASN A 28 -13.59 6.40 -12.90
CA ASN A 28 -13.20 7.06 -14.14
C ASN A 28 -12.80 8.51 -13.88
N LEU A 29 -13.52 9.20 -12.99
CA LEU A 29 -13.16 10.54 -12.53
C LEU A 29 -11.79 10.52 -11.85
N ALA A 30 -11.55 9.59 -10.92
CA ALA A 30 -10.29 9.45 -10.21
C ALA A 30 -9.12 9.22 -11.17
N LEU A 31 -9.30 8.31 -12.14
CA LEU A 31 -8.30 8.05 -13.16
C LEU A 31 -8.03 9.31 -14.00
N ARG A 32 -9.08 9.97 -14.51
CA ARG A 32 -8.94 11.17 -15.34
C ARG A 32 -8.26 12.32 -14.58
N LEU A 33 -8.60 12.52 -13.31
CA LEU A 33 -7.96 13.49 -12.42
C LEU A 33 -6.48 13.16 -12.21
N ALA A 34 -6.13 11.89 -12.04
CA ALA A 34 -4.75 11.46 -11.98
C ALA A 34 -3.98 11.84 -13.26
N GLU A 35 -4.58 11.69 -14.45
CA GLU A 35 -3.95 12.12 -15.70
C GLU A 35 -3.75 13.64 -15.76
N LEU A 36 -4.79 14.41 -15.42
CA LEU A 36 -4.77 15.88 -15.47
C LEU A 36 -3.81 16.49 -14.44
N THR A 37 -3.57 15.80 -13.33
CA THR A 37 -2.63 16.20 -12.27
C THR A 37 -1.25 15.54 -12.43
N HIS A 38 -0.96 14.98 -13.61
CA HIS A 38 0.33 14.38 -13.99
C HIS A 38 0.80 13.24 -13.07
N GLN A 39 -0.12 12.47 -12.50
CA GLN A 39 0.18 11.28 -11.72
C GLN A 39 0.50 10.09 -12.64
N PRO A 40 1.34 9.14 -12.20
CA PRO A 40 1.74 8.01 -13.02
C PRO A 40 0.59 7.03 -13.27
N LYS A 41 0.39 6.60 -14.52
CA LYS A 41 -0.66 5.62 -14.85
C LYS A 41 -0.25 4.17 -14.59
N ARG A 42 1.06 3.92 -14.48
CA ARG A 42 1.65 2.59 -14.31
C ARG A 42 2.80 2.62 -13.31
N ASP A 43 2.99 1.51 -12.59
CA ASP A 43 4.13 1.32 -11.69
C ASP A 43 5.41 0.92 -12.45
N THR A 44 6.49 0.67 -11.70
CA THR A 44 7.79 0.24 -12.22
C THR A 44 7.74 -1.09 -12.97
N ASN A 45 6.74 -1.92 -12.69
CA ASN A 45 6.50 -3.22 -13.35
C ASN A 45 5.51 -3.10 -14.52
N GLY A 46 5.07 -1.90 -14.87
CA GLY A 46 4.10 -1.64 -15.93
C GLY A 46 2.66 -1.97 -15.56
N ARG A 47 2.33 -2.27 -14.29
CA ARG A 47 0.95 -2.53 -13.85
C ARG A 47 0.17 -1.22 -13.77
N LYS A 48 -1.12 -1.23 -14.12
CA LYS A 48 -1.99 -0.04 -14.00
C LYS A 48 -2.12 0.36 -12.53
N ILE A 49 -1.96 1.64 -12.23
CA ILE A 49 -2.20 2.19 -10.89
C ILE A 49 -3.68 2.54 -10.76
N LEU A 50 -4.32 2.02 -9.72
CA LEU A 50 -5.70 2.37 -9.39
C LEU A 50 -5.72 3.65 -8.57
N TYR A 51 -6.70 4.51 -8.85
CA TYR A 51 -6.91 5.76 -8.13
C TYR A 51 -8.31 5.78 -7.53
N GLY A 52 -8.44 6.37 -6.34
CA GLY A 52 -9.70 6.62 -5.67
C GLY A 52 -9.83 8.07 -5.22
N LEU A 53 -11.05 8.47 -4.88
CA LEU A 53 -11.36 9.77 -4.32
C LEU A 53 -11.80 9.58 -2.87
N PHE A 54 -11.01 10.10 -1.94
CA PHE A 54 -11.37 10.17 -0.53
C PHE A 54 -12.04 11.52 -0.26
N CYS A 55 -13.24 11.50 0.30
CA CYS A 55 -13.99 12.69 0.71
C CYS A 55 -13.77 12.94 2.19
N THR A 56 -13.25 14.12 2.53
CA THR A 56 -13.04 14.54 3.93
C THR A 56 -14.34 14.41 4.72
N GLY A 57 -14.30 13.74 5.87
CA GLY A 57 -15.46 13.51 6.73
C GLY A 57 -16.43 12.40 6.28
N GLN A 58 -16.22 11.76 5.12
CA GLN A 58 -17.04 10.64 4.65
C GLN A 58 -16.26 9.35 4.38
N GLY A 59 -15.00 9.43 3.96
CA GLY A 59 -14.19 8.27 3.59
C GLY A 59 -14.04 8.11 2.08
N LEU A 60 -13.70 6.91 1.64
CA LEU A 60 -13.49 6.60 0.23
C LEU A 60 -14.84 6.55 -0.50
N LEU A 61 -14.96 7.29 -1.60
CA LEU A 61 -16.14 7.25 -2.45
C LEU A 61 -16.24 5.91 -3.18
N ASN A 62 -17.47 5.40 -3.32
CA ASN A 62 -17.74 4.15 -4.03
C ASN A 62 -17.33 4.27 -5.50
N GLN A 63 -16.37 3.45 -5.91
CA GLN A 63 -15.75 3.46 -7.24
C GLN A 63 -16.75 3.25 -8.38
N ASP A 64 -17.81 2.47 -8.15
CA ASP A 64 -18.83 2.14 -9.16
C ASP A 64 -19.98 3.15 -9.22
N ALA A 65 -20.11 4.00 -8.21
CA ALA A 65 -21.17 5.00 -8.12
C ALA A 65 -20.84 6.24 -8.95
N LYS A 66 -21.88 6.98 -9.32
CA LYS A 66 -21.77 8.34 -9.87
C LYS A 66 -21.87 9.36 -8.74
N LEU A 67 -21.30 10.56 -8.90
CA LEU A 67 -21.38 11.58 -7.84
C LEU A 67 -22.82 12.01 -7.55
N GLU A 68 -23.68 12.07 -8.57
CA GLU A 68 -25.12 12.38 -8.43
C GLU A 68 -25.90 11.37 -7.56
N GLU A 69 -25.37 10.16 -7.40
CA GLU A 69 -25.97 9.09 -6.58
C GLU A 69 -25.55 9.17 -5.10
N LEU A 70 -24.58 10.02 -4.78
CA LEU A 70 -23.96 10.13 -3.47
C LEU A 70 -24.49 11.36 -2.71
N THR A 71 -24.65 11.23 -1.40
CA THR A 71 -24.91 12.38 -0.53
C THR A 71 -23.58 13.04 -0.16
N LEU A 72 -23.17 14.04 -0.94
CA LEU A 72 -21.88 14.70 -0.79
C LEU A 72 -21.99 16.00 0.04
N PRO A 73 -20.96 16.35 0.82
CA PRO A 73 -20.90 17.62 1.55
C PRO A 73 -20.68 18.81 0.59
N ASN A 74 -21.01 20.01 1.08
CA ASN A 74 -20.67 21.27 0.44
C ASN A 74 -20.02 22.19 1.51
N PRO A 75 -18.75 22.61 1.37
CA PRO A 75 -17.85 22.37 0.23
C PRO A 75 -17.46 20.90 0.05
N LEU A 76 -17.23 20.49 -1.20
CA LEU A 76 -16.79 19.15 -1.56
C LEU A 76 -15.27 19.09 -1.59
N LEU A 77 -14.68 18.54 -0.52
CA LEU A 77 -13.23 18.40 -0.37
C LEU A 77 -12.83 16.94 -0.64
N LEU A 78 -12.07 16.75 -1.71
CA LEU A 78 -11.60 15.45 -2.16
C LEU A 78 -10.08 15.34 -2.06
N ARG A 79 -9.61 14.11 -1.88
CA ARG A 79 -8.20 13.74 -1.94
C ARG A 79 -8.03 12.60 -2.92
N LEU A 80 -7.13 12.79 -3.89
CA LEU A 80 -6.78 11.76 -4.86
C LEU A 80 -5.80 10.78 -4.21
N VAL A 81 -6.19 9.51 -4.10
CA VAL A 81 -5.39 8.45 -3.45
C VAL A 81 -5.05 7.34 -4.45
N PRO A 82 -3.76 7.02 -4.66
CA PRO A 82 -3.32 5.88 -5.46
C PRO A 82 -3.26 4.59 -4.64
N GLU A 83 -3.50 3.45 -5.28
CA GLU A 83 -3.03 2.17 -4.77
C GLU A 83 -1.53 2.02 -5.06
N ILE A 84 -0.72 1.89 -4.01
CA ILE A 84 0.75 1.88 -4.10
C ILE A 84 1.35 0.58 -3.58
N CYS A 85 2.52 0.23 -4.10
CA CYS A 85 3.30 -0.93 -3.68
C CYS A 85 4.72 -0.47 -3.39
N ALA A 86 5.21 -0.75 -2.18
CA ALA A 86 6.62 -0.68 -1.82
C ALA A 86 7.19 -2.10 -1.82
N ALA A 87 8.48 -2.26 -2.10
CA ALA A 87 9.07 -3.59 -2.20
C ALA A 87 10.58 -3.58 -1.97
N ALA A 88 11.13 -4.50 -1.18
CA ALA A 88 12.58 -4.64 -1.00
C ALA A 88 13.33 -5.19 -2.24
N GLU A 89 12.68 -5.94 -3.12
CA GLU A 89 13.24 -6.44 -4.38
C GLU A 89 12.34 -6.11 -5.58
N GLU A 90 12.83 -6.31 -6.82
CA GLU A 90 11.96 -6.40 -8.00
C GLU A 90 11.05 -7.64 -7.82
N ALA A 91 9.98 -7.48 -7.03
CA ALA A 91 9.06 -8.55 -6.70
C ALA A 91 8.51 -9.15 -8.01
N PRO A 92 8.67 -10.47 -8.24
CA PRO A 92 8.07 -11.10 -9.39
C PRO A 92 6.56 -10.88 -9.34
N PRO A 93 5.91 -10.68 -10.49
CA PRO A 93 4.54 -10.24 -10.47
C PRO A 93 3.65 -11.30 -9.81
N GLU A 94 3.11 -11.01 -8.63
CA GLU A 94 1.94 -11.76 -8.15
C GLU A 94 0.85 -11.72 -9.23
N PRO A 95 0.22 -12.87 -9.55
CA PRO A 95 -0.93 -12.91 -10.43
C PRO A 95 -2.11 -12.25 -9.71
N VAL A 96 -2.24 -10.94 -9.87
CA VAL A 96 -3.49 -10.25 -9.56
C VAL A 96 -4.47 -10.71 -10.64
N GLN A 97 -5.48 -11.49 -10.26
CA GLN A 97 -6.65 -11.69 -11.11
C GLN A 97 -7.18 -10.30 -11.44
N GLU A 98 -7.06 -9.91 -12.72
CA GLU A 98 -7.69 -8.69 -13.21
C GLU A 98 -9.18 -8.78 -12.84
N PRO A 99 -9.73 -7.86 -12.02
CA PRO A 99 -11.17 -7.75 -11.98
C PRO A 99 -11.63 -7.44 -13.40
N CYS A 100 -12.42 -8.37 -13.92
CA CYS A 100 -13.03 -8.38 -15.24
C CYS A 100 -13.23 -6.97 -15.82
N SER A 101 -12.60 -6.73 -16.96
CA SER A 101 -12.69 -5.54 -17.79
C SER A 101 -14.14 -5.08 -17.99
N LYS A 102 -14.57 -4.06 -17.24
CA LYS A 102 -15.73 -3.22 -17.54
C LYS A 102 -15.44 -1.73 -17.30
N ALA A 103 -14.20 -1.31 -17.57
CA ALA A 103 -13.76 0.08 -17.37
C ALA A 103 -13.29 0.79 -18.65
N GLU A 104 -13.49 0.19 -19.84
CA GLU A 104 -13.15 0.84 -21.13
C GLU A 104 -14.37 0.92 -22.07
N GLU A 105 -15.59 0.94 -21.54
CA GLU A 105 -16.79 1.36 -22.29
C GLU A 105 -17.17 2.77 -21.85
N GLY A 106 -16.87 3.78 -22.69
CA GLY A 106 -17.40 5.14 -22.55
C GLY A 106 -16.41 6.28 -22.29
N LEU A 107 -15.19 6.24 -22.84
CA LEU A 107 -14.37 7.47 -23.00
C LEU A 107 -14.84 8.21 -24.26
N GLN A 108 -16.04 8.80 -24.24
CA GLN A 108 -16.47 9.73 -25.27
C GLN A 108 -17.54 10.65 -24.68
N ASP A 109 -17.23 11.95 -24.67
CA ASP A 109 -18.11 13.11 -24.41
C ASP A 109 -18.29 13.62 -22.96
N TRP A 110 -17.24 13.58 -22.13
CA TRP A 110 -17.19 14.36 -20.89
C TRP A 110 -15.77 14.84 -20.60
N ASP A 111 -15.65 16.00 -19.95
CA ASP A 111 -14.35 16.56 -19.54
C ASP A 111 -14.41 17.06 -18.10
N ILE A 112 -13.24 17.32 -17.50
CA ILE A 112 -13.11 17.93 -16.17
C ILE A 112 -12.46 19.29 -16.36
N VAL A 113 -13.11 20.34 -15.89
CA VAL A 113 -12.46 21.64 -15.78
C VAL A 113 -11.60 21.63 -14.53
N ILE A 114 -10.29 21.78 -14.71
CA ILE A 114 -9.31 21.84 -13.62
C ILE A 114 -8.66 23.22 -13.60
N GLY A 115 -8.70 23.86 -12.43
CA GLY A 115 -8.04 25.14 -12.20
C GLY A 115 -6.54 24.98 -11.96
N GLU A 116 -5.85 26.12 -11.92
CA GLU A 116 -4.43 26.20 -11.58
C GLU A 116 -4.14 25.58 -10.21
N PRO A 117 -2.97 24.93 -10.03
CA PRO A 117 -2.58 24.35 -8.75
C PRO A 117 -2.43 25.45 -7.69
N MET A 118 -3.04 25.21 -6.54
CA MET A 118 -2.90 26.02 -5.32
C MET A 118 -2.10 25.27 -4.26
N ALA A 119 -1.17 25.96 -3.60
CA ALA A 119 -0.46 25.41 -2.46
C ALA A 119 -1.35 25.47 -1.21
N LEU A 120 -1.55 24.34 -0.55
CA LEU A 120 -2.18 24.26 0.77
C LEU A 120 -1.17 24.47 1.90
N VAL A 121 0.11 24.25 1.61
CA VAL A 121 1.21 24.46 2.55
C VAL A 121 2.23 25.42 1.92
N HIS A 122 2.62 26.43 2.68
CA HIS A 122 3.67 27.38 2.32
C HIS A 122 4.88 27.15 3.23
N ASP A 123 5.82 26.35 2.77
CA ASP A 123 7.06 26.09 3.50
C ASP A 123 8.14 27.09 3.07
N ASP A 124 8.39 28.09 3.91
CA ASP A 124 9.51 29.00 3.73
C ASP A 124 10.85 28.30 4.05
N HIS A 125 11.96 28.82 3.54
CA HIS A 125 13.33 28.37 3.90
C HIS A 125 13.68 26.91 3.55
N LEU A 126 13.29 26.42 2.38
CA LEU A 126 13.70 25.09 1.89
C LEU A 126 15.24 24.90 1.79
N HIS A 127 16.00 26.00 1.72
CA HIS A 127 17.46 26.02 1.64
C HIS A 127 18.19 25.92 2.99
N GLY A 128 17.46 25.94 4.11
CA GLY A 128 18.05 25.76 5.43
C GLY A 128 18.71 24.40 5.59
N LYS A 129 19.64 24.28 6.55
CA LYS A 129 20.22 22.98 6.90
C LYS A 129 19.09 22.05 7.34
N LEU A 130 18.98 20.85 6.75
CA LEU A 130 17.94 19.91 7.12
C LEU A 130 18.33 19.14 8.39
N ASP A 131 17.37 19.02 9.31
CA ASP A 131 17.42 18.15 10.49
C ASP A 131 16.13 17.30 10.53
N VAL A 132 16.27 16.01 10.81
CA VAL A 132 15.12 15.09 10.94
C VAL A 132 15.06 14.65 12.39
N ARG A 133 13.89 14.84 13.01
CA ARG A 133 13.64 14.43 14.40
C ARG A 133 12.42 13.54 14.46
N ILE A 134 12.45 12.53 15.32
CA ILE A 134 11.32 11.66 15.61
C ILE A 134 11.11 11.54 17.12
N ASP A 135 9.87 11.66 17.57
CA ASP A 135 9.54 11.40 18.97
C ASP A 135 9.85 9.95 19.33
N ALA A 136 10.47 9.74 20.49
CA ALA A 136 10.88 8.42 20.98
C ALA A 136 9.69 7.44 21.07
N GLU A 137 8.52 7.93 21.45
CA GLU A 137 7.29 7.12 21.45
C GLU A 137 6.91 6.68 20.03
N THR A 138 6.96 7.59 19.06
CA THR A 138 6.63 7.30 17.66
C THR A 138 7.63 6.32 17.04
N HIS A 139 8.92 6.49 17.31
CA HIS A 139 9.98 5.56 16.89
C HIS A 139 9.76 4.15 17.47
N GLN A 140 9.41 4.07 18.76
CA GLN A 140 9.10 2.80 19.42
C GLN A 140 7.84 2.15 18.82
N GLN A 141 6.79 2.92 18.53
CA GLN A 141 5.57 2.43 17.90
C GLN A 141 5.84 1.80 16.53
N ILE A 142 6.65 2.46 15.68
CA ILE A 142 7.07 1.90 14.38
C ILE A 142 7.85 0.60 14.59
N THR A 143 8.82 0.61 15.50
CA THR A 143 9.68 -0.54 15.77
C THR A 143 8.86 -1.75 16.23
N GLN A 144 7.93 -1.56 17.17
CA GLN A 144 7.09 -2.65 17.68
C GLN A 144 6.11 -3.15 16.63
N PHE A 145 5.53 -2.26 15.82
CA PHE A 145 4.68 -2.66 14.70
C PHE A 145 5.44 -3.52 13.68
N ALA A 146 6.66 -3.10 13.30
CA ALA A 146 7.53 -3.86 12.41
C ALA A 146 7.93 -5.22 13.01
N GLN A 147 8.26 -5.28 14.31
CA GLN A 147 8.59 -6.52 15.01
C GLN A 147 7.43 -7.51 15.08
N LEU A 148 6.22 -7.04 15.38
CA LEU A 148 4.99 -7.86 15.36
C LEU A 148 4.70 -8.45 13.98
N HIS A 149 5.25 -7.84 12.93
CA HIS A 149 5.09 -8.24 11.55
C HIS A 149 6.40 -8.68 10.88
N GLN A 150 7.43 -9.09 11.61
CA GLN A 150 8.78 -9.35 11.09
C GLN A 150 8.89 -10.26 9.83
N ASN A 151 7.90 -11.12 9.59
CA ASN A 151 7.85 -12.06 8.45
C ASN A 151 7.17 -11.47 7.20
N LYS A 152 6.70 -10.23 7.25
CA LYS A 152 6.10 -9.50 6.13
C LYS A 152 6.49 -8.03 6.19
N GLU A 153 6.57 -7.39 5.04
CA GLU A 153 6.69 -5.95 4.97
C GLU A 153 5.41 -5.29 5.47
N CYS A 154 5.58 -4.18 6.16
CA CYS A 154 4.50 -3.34 6.65
C CYS A 154 4.81 -1.89 6.29
N ALA A 155 3.79 -1.05 6.21
CA ALA A 155 3.95 0.35 5.86
C ALA A 155 3.00 1.24 6.66
N GLY A 156 3.14 2.55 6.52
CA GLY A 156 2.20 3.53 7.04
C GLY A 156 2.65 4.96 6.82
N LEU A 157 1.91 5.90 7.42
CA LEU A 157 2.16 7.33 7.28
C LEU A 157 2.95 7.88 8.46
N LEU A 158 3.86 8.81 8.15
CA LEU A 158 4.57 9.62 9.13
C LEU A 158 3.89 10.98 9.23
N LEU A 159 3.55 11.39 10.44
CA LEU A 159 2.85 12.63 10.72
C LEU A 159 3.66 13.55 11.62
N GLY A 160 3.48 14.85 11.45
CA GLY A 160 4.14 15.83 12.31
C GLY A 160 4.06 17.25 11.79
N ARG A 161 5.12 18.00 12.04
CA ARG A 161 5.24 19.43 11.73
C ARG A 161 6.62 19.78 11.20
N ILE A 162 6.68 20.90 10.51
CA ILE A 162 7.93 21.53 10.08
C ILE A 162 8.21 22.68 11.04
N GLU A 163 9.40 22.66 11.62
CA GLU A 163 9.88 23.68 12.54
C GLU A 163 11.11 24.36 11.92
N SER A 164 11.41 25.59 12.32
CA SER A 164 12.60 26.31 11.88
C SER A 164 13.31 26.91 13.07
N GLU A 165 14.60 26.61 13.23
CA GLU A 165 15.43 27.09 14.32
C GLU A 165 16.83 27.42 13.79
N ASN A 166 17.33 28.64 14.00
CA ASN A 166 18.70 29.03 13.65
C ASN A 166 19.12 28.66 12.22
N ASN A 167 18.25 28.91 11.22
CA ASN A 167 18.46 28.54 9.80
C ASN A 167 18.56 27.02 9.55
N THR A 168 18.10 26.21 10.52
CA THR A 168 17.90 24.78 10.41
C THR A 168 16.42 24.50 10.24
N ARG A 169 16.09 23.81 9.16
CA ARG A 169 14.75 23.34 8.84
C ARG A 169 14.59 21.95 9.43
N ILE A 170 13.66 21.80 10.36
CA ILE A 170 13.47 20.59 11.14
C ILE A 170 12.20 19.90 10.66
N ILE A 171 12.32 18.68 10.12
CA ILE A 171 11.19 17.78 9.87
C ILE A 171 10.98 16.98 11.15
N HIS A 172 9.94 17.30 11.92
CA HIS A 172 9.68 16.70 13.22
C HIS A 172 8.51 15.73 13.15
N VAL A 173 8.81 14.43 13.18
CA VAL A 173 7.84 13.33 13.19
C VAL A 173 7.35 13.07 14.62
N THR A 174 6.09 13.39 14.87
CA THR A 174 5.48 13.31 16.21
C THR A 174 4.42 12.22 16.32
N ALA A 175 3.99 11.63 15.19
CA ALA A 175 3.03 10.53 15.18
C ALA A 175 3.20 9.61 13.95
N VAL A 176 2.66 8.40 14.07
CA VAL A 176 2.62 7.40 13.00
C VAL A 176 1.22 6.83 12.87
N ILE A 177 0.79 6.54 11.64
CA ILE A 177 -0.41 5.75 11.37
C ILE A 177 -0.02 4.51 10.56
N PRO A 178 0.03 3.32 11.18
CA PRO A 178 0.30 2.08 10.47
C PRO A 178 -0.82 1.71 9.49
N ALA A 179 -0.45 1.21 8.31
CA ALA A 179 -1.38 0.68 7.32
C ALA A 179 -1.84 -0.74 7.70
N ASN A 180 -2.65 -0.86 8.76
CA ASN A 180 -3.09 -2.16 9.29
C ASN A 180 -3.84 -3.05 8.27
N ARG A 181 -4.39 -2.45 7.21
CA ARG A 181 -5.09 -3.14 6.12
C ARG A 181 -4.25 -3.29 4.84
N ALA A 182 -2.97 -2.95 4.89
CA ALA A 182 -2.05 -3.22 3.79
C ALA A 182 -1.81 -4.73 3.67
N ALA A 183 -1.75 -5.21 2.43
CA ALA A 183 -1.37 -6.58 2.15
C ALA A 183 0.15 -6.59 1.97
N GLY A 184 0.86 -7.22 2.89
CA GLY A 184 2.30 -7.39 2.84
C GLY A 184 2.68 -8.85 2.69
N ASP A 185 3.68 -9.11 1.86
CA ASP A 185 4.45 -10.35 1.78
C ASP A 185 5.88 -10.10 2.30
N HIS A 186 6.81 -11.03 2.13
CA HIS A 186 8.17 -10.90 2.67
C HIS A 186 9.02 -9.80 1.98
N ALA A 187 8.70 -9.43 0.75
CA ALA A 187 9.49 -8.53 -0.10
C ALA A 187 8.67 -7.37 -0.69
N SER A 188 7.37 -7.28 -0.40
CA SER A 188 6.52 -6.17 -0.82
C SER A 188 5.38 -5.87 0.14
N VAL A 189 4.97 -4.61 0.17
CA VAL A 189 3.77 -4.14 0.87
C VAL A 189 2.92 -3.26 -0.03
N ARG A 190 1.66 -3.69 -0.21
CA ARG A 190 0.65 -3.00 -1.01
C ARG A 190 -0.32 -2.23 -0.12
N VAL A 191 -0.37 -0.92 -0.31
CA VAL A 191 -1.34 -0.02 0.33
C VAL A 191 -2.53 0.17 -0.60
N SER A 192 -3.57 -0.61 -0.37
CA SER A 192 -4.85 -0.54 -1.12
C SER A 192 -5.63 0.74 -0.82
N LEU A 193 -6.64 1.06 -1.65
CA LEU A 193 -7.55 2.18 -1.40
C LEU A 193 -8.26 2.06 -0.03
N ALA A 194 -8.58 0.83 0.41
CA ALA A 194 -9.18 0.60 1.75
C ALA A 194 -8.18 0.82 2.89
N ALA A 195 -6.89 0.56 2.67
CA ALA A 195 -5.83 0.90 3.62
C ALA A 195 -5.66 2.42 3.71
N TRP A 196 -5.67 3.13 2.58
CA TRP A 196 -5.69 4.60 2.53
C TRP A 196 -6.87 5.18 3.28
N GLU A 197 -8.09 4.70 3.02
CA GLU A 197 -9.29 5.14 3.72
C GLU A 197 -9.11 5.03 5.24
N SER A 198 -8.65 3.86 5.71
CA SER A 198 -8.47 3.64 7.14
C SER A 198 -7.43 4.59 7.76
N MET A 199 -6.31 4.82 7.08
CA MET A 199 -5.28 5.74 7.56
C MET A 199 -5.75 7.19 7.56
N LEU A 200 -6.46 7.62 6.51
CA LEU A 200 -6.94 9.00 6.37
C LEU A 200 -8.08 9.30 7.36
N LEU A 201 -8.97 8.34 7.64
CA LEU A 201 -9.97 8.50 8.70
C LEU A 201 -9.33 8.69 10.08
N ILE A 202 -8.26 7.94 10.39
CA ILE A 202 -7.49 8.13 11.64
C ILE A 202 -6.79 9.50 11.62
N LYS A 203 -6.16 9.87 10.49
CA LYS A 203 -5.50 11.18 10.32
C LYS A 203 -6.46 12.32 10.60
N ASP A 204 -7.65 12.30 10.02
CA ASP A 204 -8.63 13.38 10.15
C ASP A 204 -9.25 13.44 11.55
N ALA A 205 -9.47 12.28 12.20
CA ALA A 205 -10.10 12.22 13.52
C ALA A 205 -9.12 12.52 14.67
N ASP A 206 -7.93 11.91 14.64
CA ASP A 206 -7.01 11.92 15.78
C ASP A 206 -5.86 12.94 15.59
N TYR A 207 -5.55 13.32 14.35
CA TYR A 207 -4.42 14.20 14.02
C TYR A 207 -4.76 15.33 13.03
N PRO A 208 -5.85 16.09 13.22
CA PRO A 208 -6.32 17.08 12.23
C PRO A 208 -5.25 18.11 11.85
N GLU A 209 -4.52 18.63 12.85
CA GLU A 209 -3.49 19.66 12.67
C GLU A 209 -2.12 19.12 12.21
N HIS A 210 -1.93 17.79 12.15
CA HIS A 210 -0.66 17.23 11.70
C HIS A 210 -0.58 17.25 10.19
N ARG A 211 0.64 17.42 9.65
CA ARG A 211 0.94 17.22 8.25
C ARG A 211 1.35 15.77 7.99
N ILE A 212 1.03 15.24 6.81
CA ILE A 212 1.68 14.02 6.30
C ILE A 212 3.09 14.40 5.87
N LEU A 213 4.08 13.97 6.64
CA LEU A 213 5.50 14.20 6.40
C LEU A 213 6.12 13.11 5.52
N GLY A 214 5.37 12.09 5.16
CA GLY A 214 5.84 11.01 4.31
C GLY A 214 5.32 9.67 4.80
N TRP A 215 6.17 8.66 4.67
CA TRP A 215 5.77 7.27 4.86
C TRP A 215 6.90 6.45 5.45
N PHE A 216 6.55 5.31 6.02
CA PHE A 216 7.51 4.31 6.41
C PHE A 216 7.17 2.96 5.80
N HIS A 217 8.18 2.10 5.67
CA HIS A 217 8.00 0.68 5.47
C HIS A 217 9.09 -0.14 6.14
N SER A 218 8.83 -1.43 6.31
CA SER A 218 9.81 -2.37 6.85
C SER A 218 10.32 -3.32 5.77
N HIS A 219 11.60 -3.68 5.85
CA HIS A 219 12.18 -4.77 5.07
C HIS A 219 12.36 -6.00 5.95
N SER A 220 11.90 -7.17 5.51
CA SER A 220 12.18 -8.43 6.20
C SER A 220 13.57 -8.95 5.79
N THR A 221 14.62 -8.58 6.53
CA THR A 221 16.02 -9.06 6.38
C THR A 221 16.86 -8.52 5.20
N PHE A 222 16.36 -7.54 4.45
CA PHE A 222 17.12 -6.95 3.33
C PHE A 222 18.06 -5.80 3.74
N GLY A 223 17.96 -5.31 4.98
CA GLY A 223 18.64 -4.10 5.43
C GLY A 223 17.93 -2.81 5.03
N VAL A 224 18.58 -1.66 5.25
CA VAL A 224 17.98 -0.33 5.13
C VAL A 224 18.43 0.33 3.83
N PHE A 225 17.57 0.33 2.82
CA PHE A 225 17.76 1.00 1.53
C PHE A 225 16.39 1.31 0.90
N MET A 226 16.39 2.08 -0.20
CA MET A 226 15.20 2.30 -1.03
C MET A 226 15.36 1.51 -2.33
N SER A 227 14.41 0.63 -2.63
CA SER A 227 14.36 -0.07 -3.92
C SER A 227 13.92 0.87 -5.06
N GLU A 228 13.90 0.37 -6.29
CA GLU A 228 13.34 1.11 -7.42
C GLU A 228 11.84 1.40 -7.24
N ALA A 229 11.08 0.45 -6.67
CA ALA A 229 9.66 0.65 -6.35
C ALA A 229 9.49 1.74 -5.28
N ASP A 230 10.33 1.75 -4.25
CA ASP A 230 10.27 2.74 -3.17
C ASP A 230 10.64 4.14 -3.69
N LEU A 231 11.68 4.23 -4.53
CA LEU A 231 12.09 5.47 -5.18
C LEU A 231 10.99 5.99 -6.11
N PHE A 232 10.36 5.11 -6.89
CA PHE A 232 9.22 5.47 -7.73
C PHE A 232 8.06 6.03 -6.90
N LEU A 233 7.67 5.32 -5.85
CA LEU A 233 6.59 5.72 -4.95
C LEU A 233 6.89 7.08 -4.31
N HIS A 234 8.08 7.25 -3.73
CA HIS A 234 8.46 8.49 -3.06
C HIS A 234 8.53 9.67 -4.04
N ARG A 235 9.12 9.49 -5.23
CA ARG A 235 9.22 10.55 -6.24
C ARG A 235 7.88 11.07 -6.72
N HIS A 236 6.90 10.20 -6.93
CA HIS A 236 5.63 10.59 -7.53
C HIS A 236 4.58 11.02 -6.49
N PHE A 237 4.53 10.34 -5.35
CA PHE A 237 3.47 10.55 -4.35
C PHE A 237 3.92 11.35 -3.14
N PHE A 238 5.22 11.47 -2.90
CA PHE A 238 5.78 12.29 -1.83
C PHE A 238 6.88 13.27 -2.33
N PRO A 239 6.59 14.08 -3.37
CA PRO A 239 7.60 14.90 -4.05
C PRO A 239 8.03 16.15 -3.27
N HIS A 240 7.30 16.54 -2.23
CA HIS A 240 7.59 17.79 -1.54
C HIS A 240 8.91 17.66 -0.78
N PRO A 241 9.84 18.63 -0.84
CA PRO A 241 11.15 18.50 -0.18
C PRO A 241 11.11 18.39 1.36
N ASN A 242 9.95 18.55 2.00
CA ASN A 242 9.73 18.32 3.45
C ASN A 242 9.28 16.89 3.74
N MET A 243 9.16 16.06 2.70
CA MET A 243 8.75 14.68 2.84
C MET A 243 9.94 13.77 2.97
N ILE A 244 9.76 12.72 3.75
CA ILE A 244 10.78 11.72 4.07
C ILE A 244 10.21 10.31 3.92
N ALA A 245 11.09 9.35 3.69
CA ALA A 245 10.78 7.93 3.79
C ALA A 245 11.57 7.34 4.96
N TYR A 246 10.95 6.48 5.76
CA TYR A 246 11.62 5.76 6.84
C TYR A 246 11.62 4.27 6.56
N VAL A 247 12.81 3.65 6.59
CA VAL A 247 12.97 2.22 6.36
C VAL A 247 13.53 1.58 7.61
N ILE A 248 12.90 0.49 8.05
CA ILE A 248 13.34 -0.29 9.21
C ILE A 248 13.47 -1.77 8.85
N ASP A 249 14.57 -2.39 9.25
CA ASP A 249 14.76 -3.83 9.21
C ASP A 249 14.65 -4.38 10.64
N PRO A 250 13.47 -4.90 11.05
CA PRO A 250 13.26 -5.36 12.42
C PRO A 250 14.12 -6.58 12.78
N ALA A 251 14.65 -7.33 11.80
CA ALA A 251 15.51 -8.48 12.06
C ALA A 251 16.92 -8.05 12.50
N THR A 252 17.43 -6.94 11.95
CA THR A 252 18.74 -6.38 12.34
C THR A 252 18.64 -5.24 13.35
N GLY A 253 17.44 -4.68 13.55
CA GLY A 253 17.21 -3.49 14.36
C GLY A 253 17.78 -2.21 13.74
N ARG A 254 18.17 -2.26 12.46
CA ARG A 254 18.67 -1.10 11.73
C ARG A 254 17.52 -0.33 11.13
N ASP A 255 17.62 0.98 11.13
CA ASP A 255 16.67 1.89 10.52
C ASP A 255 17.38 3.07 9.85
N GLY A 256 16.63 3.87 9.10
CA GLY A 256 17.14 5.07 8.49
C GLY A 256 16.07 5.87 7.77
N PHE A 257 16.30 7.19 7.71
CA PHE A 257 15.49 8.09 6.90
C PHE A 257 16.12 8.34 5.54
N PHE A 258 15.28 8.60 4.55
CA PHE A 258 15.63 9.11 3.23
C PHE A 258 14.89 10.42 3.01
N TYR A 259 15.57 11.37 2.36
CA TYR A 259 15.07 12.72 2.21
C TYR A 259 15.48 13.32 0.86
N TRP A 260 14.85 14.43 0.50
CA TRP A 260 15.18 15.21 -0.69
C TRP A 260 16.41 16.08 -0.47
N LYS A 261 17.47 15.82 -1.25
CA LYS A 261 18.69 16.61 -1.32
C LYS A 261 18.96 17.02 -2.76
N ASP A 262 18.89 18.32 -3.04
CA ASP A 262 19.19 18.90 -4.35
C ASP A 262 18.39 18.26 -5.51
N GLY A 263 17.12 17.92 -5.24
CA GLY A 263 16.22 17.27 -6.21
C GLY A 263 16.37 15.75 -6.32
N GLU A 264 17.30 15.15 -5.57
CA GLU A 264 17.52 13.71 -5.51
C GLU A 264 17.13 13.13 -4.15
N ILE A 265 16.83 11.83 -4.11
CA ILE A 265 16.57 11.11 -2.86
C ILE A 265 17.90 10.61 -2.31
N ALA A 266 18.22 10.99 -1.08
CA ALA A 266 19.46 10.61 -0.40
C ALA A 266 19.17 10.01 0.98
N VAL A 267 20.10 9.17 1.46
CA VAL A 267 20.10 8.69 2.84
C VAL A 267 20.33 9.86 3.78
N CYS A 268 19.52 9.97 4.83
CA CYS A 268 19.72 10.89 5.93
C CYS A 268 20.91 10.41 6.79
N PRO A 269 22.03 11.16 6.87
CA PRO A 269 23.22 10.68 7.58
C PRO A 269 23.01 10.48 9.09
N SER A 270 22.07 11.23 9.66
CA SER A 270 21.71 11.17 11.08
C SER A 270 20.35 11.80 11.29
N TYR A 271 19.58 11.26 12.25
CA TYR A 271 18.34 11.85 12.73
C TYR A 271 18.32 11.80 14.26
N GLY A 272 17.58 12.72 14.89
CA GLY A 272 17.45 12.79 16.34
C GLY A 272 16.22 12.03 16.83
N VAL A 273 16.40 11.12 17.79
CA VAL A 273 15.28 10.61 18.59
C VAL A 273 15.10 11.53 19.79
N VAL A 274 13.95 12.19 19.89
CA VAL A 274 13.68 13.23 20.89
C VAL A 274 12.57 12.81 21.86
N GLY A 275 12.59 13.35 23.08
CA GLY A 275 11.64 13.00 24.15
C GLY A 275 12.28 12.18 25.28
N SER A 276 11.51 11.94 26.36
CA SER A 276 12.02 11.28 27.57
C SER A 276 11.70 9.78 27.60
N ALA A 277 12.71 8.95 27.85
CA ALA A 277 12.57 7.50 28.04
C ALA A 277 11.59 7.14 29.18
N SER A 278 11.38 8.04 30.15
CA SER A 278 10.45 7.83 31.27
C SER A 278 8.96 7.93 30.90
N GLN A 279 8.64 8.38 29.68
CA GLN A 279 7.26 8.56 29.21
C GLN A 279 6.80 7.46 28.24
N LEU A 280 7.69 6.53 27.89
CA LEU A 280 7.40 5.42 26.98
C LEU A 280 6.38 4.46 27.61
N LYS A 281 5.14 4.49 27.12
CA LYS A 281 4.11 3.51 27.48
C LYS A 281 4.31 2.23 26.66
N PRO A 282 4.07 1.03 27.22
CA PRO A 282 3.98 -0.18 26.41
C PRO A 282 2.92 0.02 25.33
N TYR A 283 3.26 -0.30 24.08
CA TYR A 283 2.35 -0.17 22.96
C TYR A 283 1.10 -1.00 23.16
N GLY A 284 0.01 -0.29 23.43
CA GLY A 284 -1.32 -0.81 23.24
C GLY A 284 -1.74 -0.44 21.83
N LEU A 285 -1.65 -1.37 20.88
CA LEU A 285 -2.55 -1.34 19.73
C LEU A 285 -3.96 -1.25 20.31
N LYS A 286 -4.53 -0.05 20.34
CA LYS A 286 -5.97 0.05 20.20
C LYS A 286 -6.22 -0.42 18.77
N GLN A 287 -6.31 -1.73 18.57
CA GLN A 287 -7.16 -2.32 17.56
C GLN A 287 -8.58 -1.84 17.90
N ARG A 288 -8.85 -0.58 17.60
CA ARG A 288 -10.20 -0.17 17.31
C ARG A 288 -10.43 -0.83 15.97
N ASP A 289 -11.11 -1.96 16.01
CA ASP A 289 -11.93 -2.36 14.89
C ASP A 289 -12.78 -1.12 14.58
N HIS A 290 -12.35 -0.35 13.60
CA HIS A 290 -13.23 0.60 12.95
C HIS A 290 -14.25 -0.30 12.28
N LYS A 291 -15.29 -0.69 13.05
CA LYS A 291 -16.51 -1.21 12.46
C LYS A 291 -16.88 -0.14 11.45
N PRO A 292 -16.98 -0.48 10.14
CA PRO A 292 -17.47 0.48 9.16
C PRO A 292 -18.73 1.10 9.77
N PRO A 293 -18.94 2.43 9.64
CA PRO A 293 -20.10 3.08 10.23
C PRO A 293 -21.29 2.20 9.93
N VAL A 294 -21.96 1.69 10.97
CA VAL A 294 -23.10 0.80 10.81
C VAL A 294 -24.02 1.56 9.88
N ARG A 295 -24.11 1.08 8.63
CA ARG A 295 -24.98 1.62 7.61
C ARG A 295 -26.32 1.69 8.29
N ARG A 296 -26.77 2.90 8.68
CA ARG A 296 -28.01 3.05 9.43
C ARG A 296 -29.05 2.39 8.55
N SER A 297 -29.47 1.19 8.97
CA SER A 297 -30.46 0.40 8.27
C SER A 297 -31.62 1.36 8.07
N ARG A 298 -31.97 1.54 6.80
CA ARG A 298 -33.04 2.43 6.34
C ARG A 298 -34.17 2.35 7.35
N PHE A 299 -34.42 3.47 8.01
CA PHE A 299 -35.48 3.62 8.99
C PHE A 299 -36.75 2.97 8.45
N ASN A 300 -37.23 1.94 9.17
CA ASN A 300 -38.45 1.15 9.02
C ASN A 300 -39.54 1.67 8.05
N ILE A 301 -39.30 1.67 6.74
CA ILE A 301 -40.34 1.94 5.74
C ILE A 301 -41.33 0.76 5.71
N TYR A 302 -40.86 -0.45 6.00
CA TYR A 302 -41.68 -1.66 6.05
C TYR A 302 -42.77 -1.64 7.13
N LYS A 303 -42.63 -0.87 8.21
CA LYS A 303 -43.72 -0.70 9.20
C LYS A 303 -44.87 0.14 8.64
N TRP A 304 -44.55 1.16 7.84
CA TRP A 304 -45.55 1.99 7.17
C TRP A 304 -46.13 1.33 5.92
N VAL A 305 -45.33 0.53 5.20
CA VAL A 305 -45.81 -0.30 4.07
C VAL A 305 -46.71 -1.43 4.58
N ALA A 306 -46.38 -2.10 5.68
CA ALA A 306 -47.26 -3.12 6.28
C ALA A 306 -48.57 -2.51 6.82
N ALA A 307 -48.53 -1.30 7.38
CA ALA A 307 -49.73 -0.58 7.79
C ALA A 307 -50.60 -0.16 6.58
N ALA A 308 -49.98 0.32 5.49
CA ALA A 308 -50.68 0.67 4.26
C ALA A 308 -51.28 -0.55 3.55
N VAL A 309 -50.56 -1.68 3.49
CA VAL A 309 -51.07 -2.95 2.97
C VAL A 309 -52.20 -3.49 3.85
N GLY A 310 -52.12 -3.31 5.17
CA GLY A 310 -53.20 -3.66 6.10
C GLY A 310 -54.48 -2.84 5.88
N VAL A 311 -54.35 -1.54 5.62
CA VAL A 311 -55.50 -0.66 5.31
C VAL A 311 -56.10 -0.98 3.93
N ILE A 312 -55.27 -1.29 2.94
CA ILE A 312 -55.72 -1.71 1.60
C ILE A 312 -56.41 -3.09 1.66
N ALA A 313 -55.88 -4.04 2.44
CA ALA A 313 -56.50 -5.34 2.66
C ALA A 313 -57.83 -5.22 3.42
N LEU A 314 -57.93 -4.32 4.40
CA LEU A 314 -59.18 -4.05 5.11
C LEU A 314 -60.24 -3.39 4.20
N TYR A 315 -59.81 -2.52 3.29
CA TYR A 315 -60.71 -1.88 2.29
C TYR A 315 -61.22 -2.89 1.25
N LEU A 316 -60.36 -3.81 0.80
CA LEU A 316 -60.72 -4.90 -0.11
C LEU A 316 -61.61 -5.97 0.55
N LEU A 317 -61.45 -6.20 1.87
CA LEU A 317 -62.33 -7.08 2.66
C LEU A 317 -63.73 -6.48 2.87
N VAL A 318 -63.86 -5.15 2.94
CA VAL A 318 -65.15 -4.46 3.11
C VAL A 318 -65.88 -4.27 1.76
N SER A 319 -65.18 -4.22 0.62
CA SER A 319 -65.79 -4.03 -0.71
C SER A 319 -65.98 -5.30 -1.55
N GLY A 320 -65.66 -6.48 -1.02
CA GLY A 320 -65.46 -7.69 -1.84
C GLY A 320 -66.31 -8.91 -1.49
N CYS A 321 -67.56 -8.76 -1.06
CA CYS A 321 -68.51 -9.87 -1.13
C CYS A 321 -68.92 -10.07 -2.60
N LEU A 322 -68.36 -11.08 -3.29
CA LEU A 322 -69.00 -11.91 -4.32
C LEU A 322 -68.02 -13.00 -4.85
N PHE A 323 -68.24 -14.23 -4.38
CA PHE A 323 -67.89 -15.57 -4.88
C PHE A 323 -66.91 -15.78 -6.05
N SER A 324 -65.93 -16.69 -5.87
CA SER A 324 -65.91 -18.04 -6.49
C SER A 324 -64.71 -18.92 -6.05
N LYS A 325 -64.89 -20.25 -6.10
CA LYS A 325 -64.12 -21.36 -5.48
C LYS A 325 -62.67 -21.59 -5.98
N PRO A 326 -61.83 -22.32 -5.22
CA PRO A 326 -60.42 -22.54 -5.52
C PRO A 326 -60.20 -23.64 -6.57
N THR A 327 -59.26 -23.40 -7.50
CA THR A 327 -58.74 -24.41 -8.42
C THR A 327 -57.32 -24.78 -8.02
N LYS A 328 -57.04 -26.08 -7.95
CA LYS A 328 -55.78 -26.70 -7.51
C LYS A 328 -54.57 -26.19 -8.29
N LEU A 329 -53.47 -25.90 -7.58
CA LEU A 329 -52.14 -25.71 -8.15
C LEU A 329 -51.46 -27.06 -8.38
N PRO A 330 -50.72 -27.25 -9.49
CA PRO A 330 -49.91 -28.43 -9.71
C PRO A 330 -48.61 -28.36 -8.91
N VAL A 331 -48.26 -29.52 -8.33
CA VAL A 331 -46.97 -29.84 -7.72
C VAL A 331 -45.92 -29.97 -8.83
N MET A 332 -44.73 -29.39 -8.64
CA MET A 332 -43.52 -29.80 -9.34
C MET A 332 -42.44 -30.26 -8.35
N PRO A 333 -41.62 -31.25 -8.72
CA PRO A 333 -40.95 -32.14 -7.78
C PRO A 333 -39.59 -31.65 -7.28
N GLU A 334 -39.18 -32.28 -6.17
CA GLU A 334 -37.83 -32.29 -5.58
C GLU A 334 -36.70 -32.55 -6.60
N PRO A 335 -35.47 -32.09 -6.28
CA PRO A 335 -34.32 -32.21 -7.16
C PRO A 335 -33.78 -33.65 -7.17
N VAL A 336 -33.72 -34.24 -8.37
CA VAL A 336 -33.07 -35.53 -8.61
C VAL A 336 -31.55 -35.32 -8.68
N ALA A 337 -30.85 -36.16 -7.93
CA ALA A 337 -29.41 -36.23 -7.82
C ALA A 337 -28.72 -36.92 -9.02
N ALA A 338 -27.41 -36.71 -9.06
CA ALA A 338 -26.33 -37.49 -9.70
C ALA A 338 -25.95 -37.12 -11.15
N PRO A 339 -24.68 -37.38 -11.60
CA PRO A 339 -23.61 -38.10 -10.90
C PRO A 339 -22.28 -37.33 -10.76
N SER A 340 -21.56 -37.70 -9.69
CA SER A 340 -20.13 -37.48 -9.53
C SER A 340 -19.38 -38.39 -10.50
N VAL A 341 -18.59 -37.80 -11.41
CA VAL A 341 -17.61 -38.52 -12.22
C VAL A 341 -16.23 -38.18 -11.66
N ALA A 342 -15.67 -39.16 -10.95
CA ALA A 342 -14.26 -39.20 -10.57
C ALA A 342 -13.41 -39.34 -11.84
N ILE A 343 -12.40 -38.47 -11.99
CA ILE A 343 -11.32 -38.64 -12.96
C ILE A 343 -10.04 -39.02 -12.18
N PRO A 344 -9.25 -40.00 -12.64
CA PRO A 344 -8.27 -40.70 -11.84
C PRO A 344 -6.97 -39.89 -11.68
N VAL A 345 -6.39 -40.01 -10.49
CA VAL A 345 -4.99 -39.67 -10.22
C VAL A 345 -4.10 -40.71 -10.88
N GLN A 346 -3.26 -40.30 -11.83
CA GLN A 346 -2.02 -41.01 -12.15
C GLN A 346 -0.84 -40.02 -12.21
N PRO A 347 0.36 -40.47 -11.83
CA PRO A 347 1.46 -39.59 -11.45
C PRO A 347 2.30 -39.22 -12.67
N VAL A 348 2.53 -37.93 -12.90
CA VAL A 348 3.53 -37.49 -13.88
C VAL A 348 4.89 -37.43 -13.20
N GLN A 349 5.77 -38.24 -13.77
CA GLN A 349 7.16 -38.48 -13.41
C GLN A 349 8.02 -37.21 -13.50
N GLN A 350 8.92 -37.07 -12.53
CA GLN A 350 10.16 -36.31 -12.67
C GLN A 350 11.03 -36.92 -13.78
N PRO A 351 11.64 -36.11 -14.67
CA PRO A 351 12.88 -36.50 -15.29
C PRO A 351 14.03 -36.18 -14.33
N ALA A 352 14.56 -37.22 -13.69
CA ALA A 352 15.93 -37.21 -13.22
C ALA A 352 16.85 -37.48 -14.42
N THR A 353 17.83 -36.61 -14.65
CA THR A 353 19.17 -37.07 -15.05
C THR A 353 20.22 -36.21 -14.36
N ALA A 354 20.95 -36.88 -13.49
CA ALA A 354 22.14 -36.40 -12.81
C ALA A 354 23.29 -36.15 -13.80
N LYS A 355 24.20 -35.24 -13.41
CA LYS A 355 25.62 -35.54 -13.54
C LYS A 355 26.37 -35.05 -12.32
N ALA A 356 26.73 -36.00 -11.46
CA ALA A 356 27.83 -35.86 -10.54
C ALA A 356 29.13 -35.70 -11.33
N VAL A 357 29.92 -34.70 -10.97
CA VAL A 357 31.36 -34.67 -11.25
C VAL A 357 32.05 -34.32 -9.94
N SER A 358 32.61 -35.34 -9.29
CA SER A 358 33.68 -35.16 -8.32
C SER A 358 34.98 -34.96 -9.09
N ALA A 359 35.60 -33.80 -8.92
CA ALA A 359 37.04 -33.56 -8.99
C ALA A 359 37.29 -32.07 -8.74
N SER A 360 38.13 -31.79 -7.77
CA SER A 360 38.59 -30.48 -7.30
C SER A 360 39.09 -29.55 -8.42
N LYS A 361 38.24 -28.66 -8.90
CA LYS A 361 38.68 -27.44 -9.61
C LYS A 361 38.04 -26.23 -8.95
N GLU A 362 38.87 -25.45 -8.25
CA GLU A 362 38.52 -24.10 -7.80
C GLU A 362 38.12 -23.28 -9.03
N THR A 363 36.82 -23.05 -9.18
CA THR A 363 36.31 -22.26 -10.30
C THR A 363 36.37 -20.80 -9.90
N ILE A 364 37.05 -19.98 -10.70
CA ILE A 364 37.14 -18.55 -10.44
C ILE A 364 35.97 -17.86 -11.15
N TYR A 365 35.14 -17.17 -10.37
CA TYR A 365 34.01 -16.40 -10.84
C TYR A 365 34.36 -14.91 -10.87
N ILE A 366 34.05 -14.24 -11.96
CA ILE A 366 34.24 -12.78 -12.08
C ILE A 366 32.90 -12.12 -11.76
N ILE A 367 32.88 -11.30 -10.71
CA ILE A 367 31.68 -10.61 -10.24
C ILE A 367 31.16 -9.68 -11.32
N LYS A 368 29.91 -9.88 -11.75
CA LYS A 368 29.26 -9.02 -12.74
C LYS A 368 28.52 -7.89 -12.03
N LYS A 369 28.14 -6.86 -12.79
CA LYS A 369 27.30 -5.77 -12.29
C LYS A 369 26.01 -6.36 -11.71
N ARG A 370 25.65 -5.97 -10.48
CA ARG A 370 24.48 -6.45 -9.69
C ARG A 370 24.59 -7.87 -9.10
N ASP A 371 25.77 -8.51 -9.13
CA ASP A 371 25.97 -9.75 -8.39
C ASP A 371 26.20 -9.48 -6.88
N ASN A 372 25.52 -10.24 -6.02
CA ASN A 372 25.82 -10.34 -4.59
C ASN A 372 26.09 -11.81 -4.22
N PRO A 373 26.66 -12.12 -3.04
CA PRO A 373 27.06 -13.48 -2.67
C PRO A 373 25.91 -14.47 -2.66
N TRP A 374 24.70 -14.01 -2.32
CA TRP A 374 23.50 -14.83 -2.36
C TRP A 374 23.11 -15.16 -3.80
N ILE A 375 23.10 -14.18 -4.71
CA ILE A 375 22.82 -14.37 -6.15
C ILE A 375 23.83 -15.33 -6.78
N ILE A 376 25.13 -15.16 -6.48
CA ILE A 376 26.18 -16.04 -6.98
C ILE A 376 25.95 -17.46 -6.45
N CYS A 377 25.65 -17.61 -5.15
CA CYS A 377 25.41 -18.92 -4.56
C CYS A 377 24.13 -19.60 -5.06
N ASN A 378 23.04 -18.85 -5.22
CA ASN A 378 21.78 -19.36 -5.75
C ASN A 378 21.95 -19.79 -7.21
N ARG A 379 22.65 -18.99 -8.02
CA ARG A 379 22.91 -19.28 -9.43
C ARG A 379 23.81 -20.50 -9.62
N ILE A 380 24.88 -20.63 -8.83
CA ILE A 380 25.90 -21.67 -9.02
C ILE A 380 25.57 -22.96 -8.26
N TYR A 381 25.03 -22.85 -7.05
CA TYR A 381 24.78 -23.99 -6.17
C TYR A 381 23.30 -24.30 -5.97
N GLY A 382 22.37 -23.46 -6.44
CA GLY A 382 20.94 -23.59 -6.19
C GLY A 382 20.56 -23.39 -4.72
N ASP A 383 21.39 -22.66 -3.96
CA ASP A 383 21.27 -22.50 -2.51
C ASP A 383 21.93 -21.17 -2.10
N GLY A 384 21.14 -20.09 -2.08
CA GLY A 384 21.63 -18.73 -1.82
C GLY A 384 22.14 -18.52 -0.39
N ASP A 385 21.67 -19.31 0.56
CA ASP A 385 22.06 -19.26 1.98
C ASP A 385 23.54 -19.63 2.20
N LEU A 386 24.22 -20.13 1.17
CA LEU A 386 25.67 -20.34 1.17
C LEU A 386 26.47 -19.04 1.00
N GLY A 387 25.81 -17.91 0.73
CA GLY A 387 26.43 -16.59 0.54
C GLY A 387 27.43 -16.20 1.64
N PRO A 388 27.06 -16.24 2.93
CA PRO A 388 27.97 -15.93 4.03
C PRO A 388 29.18 -16.87 4.10
N ALA A 389 28.98 -18.18 3.85
CA ALA A 389 30.05 -19.16 3.82
C ALA A 389 31.01 -18.92 2.65
N LEU A 390 30.50 -18.51 1.49
CA LEU A 390 31.29 -18.15 0.32
C LEU A 390 32.13 -16.91 0.56
N MET A 391 31.59 -15.91 1.25
CA MET A 391 32.33 -14.71 1.64
C MET A 391 33.48 -15.03 2.60
N ARG A 392 33.21 -15.83 3.64
CA ARG A 392 34.24 -16.30 4.59
C ARG A 392 35.35 -17.07 3.88
N TYR A 393 34.99 -17.95 2.94
CA TYR A 393 35.95 -18.70 2.13
C TYR A 393 36.88 -17.78 1.31
N ASN A 394 36.39 -16.63 0.88
CA ASN A 394 37.14 -15.63 0.12
C ASN A 394 37.79 -14.55 0.98
N GLY A 395 37.76 -14.68 2.32
CA GLY A 395 38.35 -13.71 3.24
C GLY A 395 37.62 -12.36 3.29
N LEU A 396 36.37 -12.29 2.84
CA LEU A 396 35.56 -11.07 2.82
C LEU A 396 34.70 -10.99 4.09
N LYS A 397 34.82 -9.88 4.83
CA LYS A 397 34.08 -9.65 6.09
C LYS A 397 32.66 -9.12 5.89
N ASP A 398 32.40 -8.42 4.78
CA ASP A 398 31.10 -7.78 4.47
C ASP A 398 30.88 -7.63 2.95
N VAL A 399 29.62 -7.47 2.53
CA VAL A 399 29.14 -7.38 1.14
C VAL A 399 29.58 -6.07 0.48
N THR A 400 29.86 -5.05 1.30
CA THR A 400 30.39 -3.74 0.87
C THR A 400 31.79 -3.83 0.22
N GLY A 401 32.51 -4.93 0.42
CA GLY A 401 33.83 -5.18 -0.19
C GLY A 401 33.80 -5.79 -1.59
N LEU A 402 32.62 -6.03 -2.18
CA LEU A 402 32.48 -6.66 -3.49
C LEU A 402 32.46 -5.63 -4.62
N GLN A 403 33.45 -5.72 -5.52
CA GLN A 403 33.56 -4.84 -6.68
C GLN A 403 33.25 -5.61 -7.97
N VAL A 404 32.57 -4.95 -8.91
CA VAL A 404 32.37 -5.50 -10.25
C VAL A 404 33.73 -5.75 -10.92
N GLY A 405 33.93 -6.96 -11.43
CA GLY A 405 35.20 -7.43 -12.00
C GLY A 405 36.11 -8.16 -11.01
N GLN A 406 35.79 -8.17 -9.71
CA GLN A 406 36.56 -8.89 -8.70
C GLN A 406 36.43 -10.41 -8.88
N ARG A 407 37.54 -11.12 -8.66
CA ARG A 407 37.64 -12.59 -8.80
C ARG A 407 37.27 -13.25 -7.47
N LEU A 408 36.20 -14.03 -7.48
CA LEU A 408 35.71 -14.82 -6.36
C LEU A 408 36.02 -16.30 -6.58
N LYS A 409 36.65 -16.95 -5.61
CA LYS A 409 36.88 -18.40 -5.64
C LYS A 409 35.61 -19.12 -5.25
N LEU A 410 35.13 -20.00 -6.12
CA LEU A 410 33.97 -20.84 -5.90
C LEU A 410 34.43 -22.28 -5.57
N PRO A 411 34.38 -22.70 -4.29
CA PRO A 411 34.69 -24.07 -3.90
C PRO A 411 33.48 -25.00 -4.16
N SER A 412 33.62 -26.28 -3.83
CA SER A 412 32.50 -27.22 -3.93
C SER A 412 31.36 -26.84 -2.97
N LYS A 413 30.11 -27.21 -3.32
CA LYS A 413 28.93 -26.99 -2.47
C LYS A 413 29.10 -27.62 -1.08
N GLU A 414 29.76 -28.77 -0.99
CA GLU A 414 30.05 -29.45 0.28
C GLU A 414 31.03 -28.65 1.17
N THR A 415 32.04 -28.01 0.56
CA THR A 415 32.99 -27.15 1.27
C THR A 415 32.27 -25.96 1.92
N LEU A 416 31.36 -25.31 1.20
CA LEU A 416 30.56 -24.20 1.73
C LEU A 416 29.61 -24.65 2.84
N ARG A 417 29.00 -25.85 2.70
CA ARG A 417 28.15 -26.42 3.75
C ARG A 417 28.91 -26.72 5.04
N LYS A 418 30.17 -27.14 4.96
CA LYS A 418 31.03 -27.33 6.15
C LYS A 418 31.37 -26.00 6.83
N LEU A 419 31.63 -24.96 6.05
CA LEU A 419 31.92 -23.59 6.52
C LEU A 419 30.68 -22.83 7.04
N ARG A 420 29.48 -23.37 6.80
CA ARG A 420 28.20 -22.84 7.29
C ARG A 420 27.96 -23.18 8.77
N LYS A 421 28.64 -24.18 9.33
CA LYS A 421 28.54 -24.46 10.77
C LYS A 421 29.20 -23.32 11.57
N PRO A 422 28.62 -22.94 12.72
CA PRO A 422 28.91 -21.70 13.43
C PRO A 422 30.40 -21.51 13.75
#